data_AF-A0AA97NAQ1-F1
#
_entry.id   AF-A0AA97NAQ1-F1
#
_cell.length_a   1.000
_cell.length_b   1.000
_cell.length_c   1.000
_cell.angle_alpha   90.00
_cell.angle_beta   90.00
_cell.angle_gamma   90.00
#
_symmetry.space_group_name_H-M   'P 1'
#
loop_
_entity.id
_entity.type
_entity.pdbx_description
1 polymer ?
#
loop_
_entity_poly.entity_id
_entity_poly.type
_entity_poly.pdbx_seq_one_letter_code
_entity_poly.pdbx_strand_id
1 'polypeptide(L)'
;EEEKQDPPKKLQQPGRKTEKQRRKEKEEKQKAGVRARSRVATQRLQGLFQLRSLRRALLQRDSELRRRRQLRERRRREQETAPRRLGRLRYEDPGPEVQLSEELPESLRSLRPEGNVLRDRFKSLQRRNMIEPRERAKFKRRYRVKYVEKRAFREVT
;
A
#
# COMPACT_ATOMS: atom_id res chain seq x y z
N GLU A 1 -36.92 54.03 24.66
CA GLU A 1 -36.97 52.87 25.57
C GLU A 1 -35.54 52.57 25.99
N GLU A 2 -35.14 53.02 27.18
CA GLU A 2 -33.77 52.80 27.69
C GLU A 2 -33.77 51.56 28.58
N GLU A 3 -33.08 50.54 28.08
CA GLU A 3 -32.88 49.22 28.69
C GLU A 3 -31.92 49.37 29.89
N LYS A 4 -32.44 49.24 31.12
CA LYS A 4 -31.63 49.24 32.34
C LYS A 4 -30.89 47.91 32.47
N GLN A 5 -29.59 47.91 32.21
CA GLN A 5 -28.70 46.78 32.49
C GLN A 5 -28.48 46.65 34.01
N ASP A 6 -28.93 45.53 34.59
CA ASP A 6 -28.64 45.16 35.98
C ASP A 6 -27.13 44.87 36.16
N PRO A 7 -26.49 45.37 37.24
CA PRO A 7 -25.06 45.20 37.44
C PRO A 7 -24.71 43.73 37.81
N PRO A 8 -23.50 43.26 37.45
CA PRO A 8 -23.08 41.88 37.70
C PRO A 8 -23.04 41.59 39.21
N LYS A 9 -23.80 40.57 39.62
CA LYS A 9 -23.89 40.10 41.01
C LYS A 9 -22.51 39.63 41.48
N LYS A 10 -21.88 40.36 42.39
CA LYS A 10 -20.57 40.01 42.98
C LYS A 10 -20.66 38.60 43.58
N LEU A 11 -19.83 37.67 43.06
CA LEU A 11 -19.64 36.34 43.64
C LEU A 11 -19.18 36.52 45.10
N GLN A 12 -20.05 36.22 46.05
CA GLN A 12 -19.71 36.27 47.46
C GLN A 12 -18.56 35.28 47.71
N GLN A 13 -17.44 35.79 48.24
CA GLN A 13 -16.35 34.93 48.65
C GLN A 13 -16.90 33.93 49.67
N PRO A 14 -16.72 32.61 49.45
CA PRO A 14 -17.24 31.62 50.39
C PRO A 14 -16.62 31.90 51.76
N GLY A 15 -17.45 32.25 52.72
CA GLY A 15 -17.04 32.47 54.10
C GLY A 15 -16.32 31.24 54.66
N ARG A 16 -15.58 31.43 55.76
CA ARG A 16 -14.85 30.36 56.44
C ARG A 16 -15.78 29.15 56.68
N LYS A 17 -15.44 28.00 56.11
CA LYS A 17 -16.22 26.77 56.26
C LYS A 17 -16.46 26.47 57.74
N THR A 18 -17.70 26.20 58.11
CA THR A 18 -18.05 25.78 59.48
C THR A 18 -17.44 24.41 59.80
N GLU A 19 -17.20 24.11 61.08
CA GLU A 19 -16.66 22.79 61.48
C GLU A 19 -17.51 21.63 60.96
N LYS A 20 -18.84 21.78 60.96
CA LYS A 20 -19.77 20.80 60.38
C LYS A 20 -19.53 20.60 58.87
N GLN A 21 -19.26 21.67 58.12
CA GLN A 21 -18.92 21.58 56.68
C GLN A 21 -17.55 20.94 56.46
N ARG A 22 -16.53 21.27 57.27
CA ARG A 22 -15.20 20.61 57.22
C ARG A 22 -15.28 19.12 57.56
N ARG A 23 -16.11 18.74 58.53
CA ARG A 23 -16.34 17.34 58.92
C ARG A 23 -17.02 16.56 57.78
N LYS A 24 -18.06 17.12 57.15
CA LYS A 24 -18.72 16.52 55.98
C LYS A 24 -17.76 16.35 54.80
N GLU A 25 -16.96 17.37 54.47
CA GLU A 25 -15.99 17.32 53.38
C GLU A 25 -14.90 16.26 53.62
N LYS A 26 -14.41 16.14 54.85
CA LYS A 26 -13.46 15.08 55.24
C LYS A 26 -14.08 13.69 55.06
N GLU A 27 -15.33 13.52 55.44
CA GLU A 27 -16.07 12.27 55.32
C GLU A 27 -16.35 11.91 53.85
N GLU A 28 -16.72 12.88 53.02
CA GLU A 28 -16.88 12.73 51.57
C GLU A 28 -15.56 12.36 50.89
N LYS A 29 -14.46 13.01 51.26
CA LYS A 29 -13.12 12.69 50.74
C LYS A 29 -12.69 11.27 51.10
N GLN A 30 -13.00 10.81 52.32
CA GLN A 30 -12.75 9.43 52.73
C GLN A 30 -13.62 8.44 51.95
N LYS A 31 -14.93 8.70 51.82
CA LYS A 31 -15.86 7.89 51.01
C LYS A 31 -15.43 7.83 49.55
N ALA A 32 -14.98 8.95 48.97
CA ALA A 32 -14.44 9.02 47.62
C ALA A 32 -13.15 8.19 47.48
N GLY A 33 -12.24 8.26 48.46
CA GLY A 33 -11.03 7.44 48.49
C GLY A 33 -11.32 5.94 48.53
N VAL A 34 -12.29 5.51 49.35
CA VAL A 34 -12.72 4.10 49.42
C VAL A 34 -13.36 3.66 48.10
N ARG A 35 -14.24 4.48 47.50
CA ARG A 35 -14.84 4.22 46.18
C ARG A 35 -13.79 4.14 45.07
N ALA A 36 -12.77 4.98 45.11
CA ALA A 36 -11.69 4.92 44.13
C ALA A 36 -10.90 3.61 44.25
N ARG A 37 -10.58 3.18 45.47
CA ARG A 37 -9.88 1.90 45.72
C ARG A 37 -10.71 0.70 45.27
N SER A 38 -12.01 0.68 45.55
CA SER A 38 -12.90 -0.41 45.10
C SER A 38 -13.06 -0.43 43.58
N ARG A 39 -13.14 0.74 42.92
CA ARG A 39 -13.11 0.84 41.46
C ARG A 39 -11.83 0.26 40.86
N VAL A 40 -10.66 0.56 41.43
CA VAL A 40 -9.39 -0.02 40.97
C VAL A 40 -9.35 -1.53 41.19
N ALA A 41 -9.83 -2.03 42.34
CA ALA A 41 -9.89 -3.47 42.61
C ALA A 41 -10.82 -4.21 41.64
N THR A 42 -12.00 -3.65 41.36
CA THR A 42 -12.96 -4.21 40.40
C THR A 42 -12.42 -4.19 38.98
N GLN A 43 -11.74 -3.12 38.55
CA GLN A 43 -11.05 -3.06 37.26
C GLN A 43 -9.94 -4.11 37.14
N ARG A 44 -9.17 -4.36 38.20
CA ARG A 44 -8.15 -5.42 38.20
C ARG A 44 -8.77 -6.80 38.02
N LEU A 45 -9.86 -7.08 38.73
CA LEU A 45 -10.61 -8.33 38.58
C LEU A 45 -11.19 -8.48 37.17
N GLN A 46 -11.78 -7.41 36.61
CA GLN A 46 -12.27 -7.38 35.23
C GLN A 46 -11.14 -7.61 34.21
N GLY A 47 -9.95 -7.06 34.47
CA GLY A 47 -8.76 -7.29 33.66
C GLY A 47 -8.35 -8.76 33.60
N LEU A 48 -8.52 -9.53 34.68
CA LEU A 48 -8.25 -10.98 34.69
C LEU A 48 -9.12 -11.74 33.68
N PHE A 49 -10.40 -11.38 33.55
CA PHE A 49 -11.30 -11.99 32.58
C PHE A 49 -10.91 -11.65 31.12
N GLN A 50 -10.33 -10.46 30.91
CA GLN A 50 -9.84 -10.03 29.58
C GLN A 50 -8.52 -10.71 29.17
N LEU A 51 -7.78 -11.33 30.09
CA LEU A 51 -6.49 -11.97 29.76
C LEU A 51 -6.65 -13.06 28.67
N ARG A 52 -7.75 -13.81 28.69
CA ARG A 52 -7.99 -14.87 27.70
C ARG A 52 -8.25 -14.30 26.31
N SER A 53 -9.02 -13.22 26.18
CA SER A 53 -9.26 -12.55 24.89
C SER A 53 -7.99 -11.86 24.39
N LEU A 54 -7.24 -11.21 25.28
CA LEU A 54 -5.94 -10.61 24.95
C LEU A 54 -4.94 -11.65 24.46
N ARG A 55 -4.82 -12.80 25.13
CA ARG A 55 -3.96 -13.89 24.68
C ARG A 55 -4.34 -14.38 23.28
N ARG A 56 -5.64 -14.55 23.01
CA ARG A 56 -6.12 -14.94 21.68
C ARG A 56 -5.79 -13.88 20.62
N ALA A 57 -6.01 -12.60 20.93
CA ALA A 57 -5.69 -11.50 20.02
C ALA A 57 -4.18 -11.42 19.72
N LEU A 58 -3.33 -11.62 20.73
CA LEU A 58 -1.88 -11.67 20.55
C LEU A 58 -1.45 -12.83 19.64
N LEU A 59 -1.98 -14.04 19.87
CA LEU A 59 -1.70 -15.20 19.02
C LEU A 59 -2.12 -14.98 17.56
N GLN A 60 -3.31 -14.39 17.35
CA GLN A 60 -3.77 -14.04 16.00
C GLN A 60 -2.83 -13.03 15.35
N ARG A 61 -2.50 -11.94 16.06
CA ARG A 61 -1.57 -10.91 15.59
C ARG A 61 -0.20 -11.49 15.23
N ASP A 62 0.35 -12.36 16.08
CA ASP A 62 1.64 -13.00 15.84
C ASP A 62 1.60 -13.92 14.62
N SER A 63 0.52 -14.68 14.43
CA SER A 63 0.35 -15.55 13.27
C SER A 63 0.24 -14.75 11.96
N GLU A 64 -0.49 -13.63 11.97
CA GLU A 64 -0.56 -12.71 10.83
C GLU A 64 0.79 -12.07 10.51
N LEU A 65 1.52 -11.62 11.55
CA LEU A 65 2.85 -11.05 11.38
C LEU A 65 3.82 -12.07 10.78
N ARG A 66 3.80 -13.32 11.26
CA ARG A 66 4.58 -14.43 10.69
C ARG A 66 4.22 -14.68 9.23
N ARG A 67 2.94 -14.75 8.89
CA ARG A 67 2.46 -14.91 7.50
C ARG A 67 2.94 -13.77 6.61
N ARG A 68 2.81 -12.52 7.07
CA ARG A 68 3.28 -11.32 6.34
C ARG A 68 4.78 -11.35 6.14
N ARG A 69 5.56 -11.77 7.15
CA ARG A 69 7.01 -11.91 7.05
C ARG A 69 7.39 -12.97 6.02
N GLN A 70 6.79 -14.15 6.06
CA GLN A 70 7.03 -15.21 5.09
C GLN A 70 6.69 -14.76 3.66
N LEU A 71 5.58 -14.04 3.47
CA LEU A 71 5.22 -13.50 2.15
C LEU A 71 6.25 -12.47 1.65
N ARG A 72 6.74 -11.60 2.53
CA ARG A 72 7.80 -10.63 2.19
C ARG A 72 9.10 -11.33 1.82
N GLU A 73 9.50 -12.35 2.57
CA GLU A 73 10.70 -13.13 2.29
C GLU A 73 10.58 -13.90 0.97
N ARG A 74 9.42 -14.51 0.67
CA ARG A 74 9.15 -15.15 -0.64
C ARG A 74 9.26 -14.14 -1.79
N ARG A 75 8.59 -13.00 -1.67
CA ARG A 75 8.65 -11.93 -2.69
C ARG A 75 10.07 -11.39 -2.88
N ARG A 76 10.85 -11.26 -1.81
CA ARG A 76 12.25 -10.83 -1.89
C ARG A 76 13.09 -11.83 -2.67
N ARG A 77 12.96 -13.12 -2.39
CA ARG A 77 13.66 -14.20 -3.14
C ARG A 77 13.26 -14.21 -4.61
N GLU A 78 11.97 -14.05 -4.91
CA GLU A 78 11.47 -13.95 -6.29
C GLU A 78 12.05 -12.72 -7.01
N GLN A 79 12.13 -11.57 -6.33
CA GLN A 79 12.67 -10.32 -6.88
C GLN A 79 14.19 -10.33 -7.08
N GLU A 80 14.93 -11.13 -6.30
CA GLU A 80 16.38 -11.28 -6.46
C GLU A 80 16.72 -11.96 -7.80
N THR A 81 15.90 -12.92 -8.22
CA THR A 81 16.08 -13.64 -9.51
C THR A 81 15.37 -12.95 -10.68
N ALA A 82 14.27 -12.25 -10.43
CA ALA A 82 13.46 -11.63 -11.47
C ALA A 82 14.13 -10.38 -12.08
N PRO A 83 13.95 -10.15 -13.39
CA PRO A 83 14.41 -8.94 -14.04
C PRO A 83 13.70 -7.71 -13.46
N ARG A 84 14.43 -6.60 -13.34
CA ARG A 84 13.92 -5.34 -12.78
C ARG A 84 13.20 -4.55 -13.88
N ARG A 85 12.26 -3.71 -13.44
CA ARG A 85 11.57 -2.79 -14.36
C ARG A 85 12.37 -1.50 -14.46
N LEU A 86 12.97 -1.27 -15.62
CA LEU A 86 13.71 -0.03 -15.92
C LEU A 86 12.81 1.08 -16.47
N GLY A 87 11.84 0.73 -17.33
CA GLY A 87 11.00 1.68 -18.03
C GLY A 87 9.51 1.43 -17.86
N ARG A 88 8.71 2.05 -18.74
CA ARG A 88 7.25 1.88 -18.75
C ARG A 88 6.85 0.43 -19.03
N LEU A 89 7.53 -0.26 -19.93
CA LEU A 89 7.23 -1.65 -20.27
C LEU A 89 7.93 -2.62 -19.32
N ARG A 90 7.28 -3.75 -19.05
CA ARG A 90 7.89 -4.86 -18.32
C ARG A 90 8.68 -5.73 -19.29
N TYR A 91 9.70 -6.41 -18.78
CA TYR A 91 10.38 -7.41 -19.57
C TYR A 91 9.45 -8.61 -19.77
N GLU A 92 9.41 -9.08 -21.00
CA GLU A 92 8.67 -10.28 -21.41
C GLU A 92 9.70 -11.29 -21.90
N ASP A 93 9.69 -12.47 -21.28
CA ASP A 93 10.53 -13.58 -21.70
C ASP A 93 10.16 -14.00 -23.12
N PRO A 94 11.14 -14.29 -23.99
CA PRO A 94 10.86 -14.90 -25.28
C PRO A 94 10.19 -16.27 -25.04
N GLY A 95 9.22 -16.60 -25.89
CA GLY A 95 8.61 -17.92 -25.87
C GLY A 95 9.62 -19.02 -26.22
N PRO A 96 9.33 -20.28 -25.87
CA PRO A 96 10.18 -21.40 -26.25
C PRO A 96 10.19 -21.54 -27.78
N GLU A 97 11.39 -21.64 -28.35
CA GLU A 97 11.61 -21.97 -29.76
C GLU A 97 11.73 -23.49 -29.82
N VAL A 98 10.63 -24.15 -30.20
CA VAL A 98 10.51 -25.61 -30.22
C VAL A 98 9.86 -26.08 -31.51
N GLN A 99 10.36 -27.20 -32.04
CA GLN A 99 9.74 -27.92 -33.14
C GLN A 99 8.53 -28.69 -32.68
N LEU A 100 7.50 -28.70 -33.52
CA LEU A 100 6.37 -29.61 -33.36
C LEU A 100 6.78 -31.03 -33.80
N SER A 101 6.05 -32.04 -33.32
CA SER A 101 6.35 -33.45 -33.63
C SER A 101 6.31 -33.78 -35.13
N GLU A 102 5.50 -33.05 -35.90
CA GLU A 102 5.38 -33.21 -37.35
C GLU A 102 6.54 -32.56 -38.12
N GLU A 103 7.19 -31.56 -37.52
CA GLU A 103 8.29 -30.80 -38.12
C GLU A 103 9.66 -31.36 -37.73
N LEU A 104 9.69 -32.26 -36.74
CA LEU A 104 10.91 -32.85 -36.20
C LEU A 104 11.55 -33.78 -37.26
N PRO A 105 12.76 -33.47 -37.74
CA PRO A 105 13.41 -34.31 -38.74
C PRO A 105 14.04 -35.55 -38.11
N GLU A 106 14.07 -36.64 -38.86
CA GLU A 106 14.70 -37.91 -38.44
C GLU A 106 16.24 -37.82 -38.36
N SER A 107 16.86 -36.78 -38.93
CA SER A 107 18.31 -36.59 -38.98
C SER A 107 18.74 -35.16 -38.67
N LEU A 108 19.86 -34.99 -37.98
CA LEU A 108 20.46 -33.69 -37.67
C LEU A 108 20.91 -32.91 -38.92
N ARG A 109 21.14 -33.60 -40.05
CA ARG A 109 21.53 -32.93 -41.30
C ARG A 109 20.36 -32.24 -42.00
N SER A 110 19.14 -32.74 -41.80
CA SER A 110 17.91 -32.11 -42.30
C SER A 110 17.30 -31.13 -41.30
N LEU A 111 17.87 -31.02 -40.09
CA LEU A 111 17.43 -30.08 -39.07
C LEU A 111 17.68 -28.64 -39.51
N ARG A 112 16.60 -27.88 -39.60
CA ARG A 112 16.69 -26.44 -39.79
C ARG A 112 17.05 -25.79 -38.45
N PRO A 113 18.05 -24.89 -38.41
CA PRO A 113 18.36 -24.16 -37.21
C PRO A 113 17.18 -23.26 -36.85
N GLU A 114 16.79 -23.30 -35.58
CA GLU A 114 15.70 -22.48 -35.06
C GLU A 114 16.22 -21.23 -34.37
N GLY A 115 15.35 -20.24 -34.28
CA GLY A 115 15.61 -19.06 -33.49
C GLY A 115 16.45 -18.00 -34.19
N ASN A 116 16.65 -16.90 -33.45
CA ASN A 116 17.49 -15.81 -33.90
C ASN A 116 18.42 -15.35 -32.78
N VAL A 117 19.71 -15.64 -32.94
CA VAL A 117 20.76 -15.30 -31.97
C VAL A 117 20.72 -13.81 -31.58
N LEU A 118 20.47 -12.90 -32.52
CA LEU A 118 20.41 -11.46 -32.22
C LEU A 118 19.24 -11.13 -31.29
N ARG A 119 18.09 -11.79 -31.51
CA ARG A 119 16.90 -11.63 -30.67
C ARG A 119 17.16 -12.15 -29.26
N ASP A 120 17.83 -13.28 -29.12
CA ASP A 120 18.19 -13.87 -27.83
C ASP A 120 19.19 -13.01 -27.07
N ARG A 121 20.22 -12.51 -27.76
CA ARG A 121 21.19 -11.58 -27.15
C ARG A 121 20.52 -10.29 -26.71
N PHE A 122 19.61 -9.74 -27.51
CA PHE A 122 18.84 -8.56 -27.16
C PHE A 122 17.95 -8.80 -25.92
N LYS A 123 17.21 -9.92 -25.89
CA LYS A 123 16.40 -10.31 -24.72
C LYS A 123 17.24 -10.59 -23.48
N SER A 124 18.43 -11.18 -23.64
CA SER A 124 19.40 -11.39 -22.56
C SER A 124 19.91 -10.06 -21.99
N LEU A 125 20.18 -9.05 -22.83
CA LEU A 125 20.55 -7.70 -22.38
C LEU A 125 19.40 -7.03 -21.61
N GLN A 126 18.15 -7.25 -22.02
CA GLN A 126 16.98 -6.78 -21.29
C GLN A 126 16.81 -7.49 -19.93
N ARG A 127 16.94 -8.82 -19.89
CA ARG A 127 16.87 -9.62 -18.66
C ARG A 127 17.94 -9.21 -17.64
N ARG A 128 19.13 -8.86 -18.11
CA ARG A 128 20.23 -8.32 -17.29
C ARG A 128 20.06 -6.86 -16.88
N ASN A 129 18.96 -6.22 -17.27
CA ASN A 129 18.69 -4.80 -17.02
C ASN A 129 19.79 -3.87 -17.60
N MET A 130 20.43 -4.26 -18.71
CA MET A 130 21.37 -3.38 -19.43
C MET A 130 20.65 -2.51 -20.45
N ILE A 131 19.58 -3.04 -21.04
CA ILE A 131 18.72 -2.34 -22.00
C ILE A 131 17.29 -2.42 -21.47
N GLU A 132 16.55 -1.32 -21.53
CA GLU A 132 15.14 -1.37 -21.15
C GLU A 132 14.24 -1.96 -22.26
N PRO A 133 13.18 -2.71 -21.89
CA PRO A 133 12.14 -3.11 -22.83
C PRO A 133 11.46 -1.89 -23.48
N ARG A 134 11.52 -1.80 -24.80
CA ARG A 134 10.89 -0.74 -25.62
C ARG A 134 10.18 -1.34 -26.81
N GLU A 135 9.08 -0.71 -27.20
CA GLU A 135 8.46 -0.93 -28.50
C GLU A 135 9.03 0.03 -29.52
N ARG A 136 9.11 -0.42 -30.78
CA ARG A 136 9.53 0.45 -31.88
C ARG A 136 8.52 1.58 -32.03
N ALA A 137 9.00 2.83 -32.00
CA ALA A 137 8.16 3.99 -32.22
C ALA A 137 7.50 3.90 -33.60
N LYS A 138 6.17 3.97 -33.63
CA LYS A 138 5.40 4.02 -34.88
C LYS A 138 5.38 5.47 -35.35
N PHE A 139 5.97 5.73 -36.51
CA PHE A 139 5.89 7.05 -37.15
C PHE A 139 4.50 7.25 -37.74
N LYS A 140 3.53 7.61 -36.90
CA LYS A 140 2.18 7.96 -37.32
C LYS A 140 1.97 9.46 -37.14
N ARG A 141 1.50 10.13 -38.20
CA ARG A 141 1.13 11.54 -38.13
C ARG A 141 -0.13 11.69 -37.28
N ARG A 142 -0.14 12.69 -36.40
CA ARG A 142 -1.32 13.03 -35.58
C ARG A 142 -2.49 13.51 -36.45
N TYR A 143 -2.19 14.23 -37.53
CA TYR A 143 -3.18 14.81 -38.44
C TYR A 143 -3.06 14.22 -39.84
N ARG A 144 -4.19 14.13 -40.54
CA ARG A 144 -4.24 13.72 -41.94
C ARG A 144 -3.55 14.77 -42.80
N VAL A 145 -2.66 14.34 -43.67
CA VAL A 145 -2.09 15.24 -44.69
C VAL A 145 -3.16 15.56 -45.70
N LYS A 146 -3.43 16.85 -45.87
CA LYS A 146 -4.29 17.36 -46.93
C LYS A 146 -3.44 17.55 -48.17
N TYR A 147 -3.71 16.76 -49.20
CA TYR A 147 -3.14 16.99 -50.52
C TYR A 147 -3.96 18.09 -51.19
N VAL A 148 -3.26 19.06 -51.77
CA VAL A 148 -3.85 20.14 -52.56
C VAL A 148 -3.12 20.14 -53.89
N GLU A 149 -3.87 20.25 -54.97
CA GLU A 149 -3.29 20.39 -56.30
C GLU A 149 -2.53 21.71 -56.40
N LYS A 150 -1.36 21.66 -57.05
CA LYS A 150 -0.58 22.88 -57.29
C LYS A 150 -1.32 23.75 -58.31
N ARG A 151 -1.28 25.07 -58.11
CA ARG A 151 -1.99 26.05 -58.95
C ARG A 151 -1.69 25.88 -60.45
N ALA A 152 -0.43 25.65 -60.80
CA ALA A 152 0.02 25.44 -62.18
C ALA A 152 -0.66 24.26 -62.89
N PHE A 153 -1.15 23.25 -62.16
CA PHE A 153 -1.85 22.11 -62.75
C PHE A 153 -3.36 22.40 -62.90
N ARG A 154 -3.93 23.13 -61.94
CA ARG A 154 -5.35 23.51 -61.93
C ARG A 154 -5.74 24.43 -63.09
N GLU A 155 -4.80 25.19 -63.65
CA GLU A 155 -5.05 26.12 -64.76
C GLU A 155 -5.04 25.44 -66.14
N VAL A 156 -4.53 24.20 -66.22
CA VAL A 156 -4.35 23.45 -67.48
C VAL A 156 -5.49 22.44 -67.73
N THR A 157 -6.24 22.06 -66.68
CA THR A 157 -7.45 21.22 -66.72
C THR A 157 -8.70 22.04 -66.55
#